data_AF-A0A3C1ZBM6-F1
#
_entry.id   AF-A0A3C1ZBM6-F1
#
_cell.length_a   1.000
_cell.length_b   1.000
_cell.length_c   1.000
_cell.angle_alpha   90.00
_cell.angle_beta   90.00
_cell.angle_gamma   90.00
#
_symmetry.space_group_name_H-M   'P 1'
#
loop_
_entity.id
_entity.type
_entity.pdbx_description
1 polymer ?
#
loop_
_entity_poly.entity_id
_entity_poly.type
_entity_poly.pdbx_seq_one_letter_code
_entity_poly.pdbx_strand_id
1 'polypeptide(L)'
;MNNMLNKTLFGTVTLRSLLQCVVAVLTFAAISWAYFYPADVDGDVLQQSDVMQGTANGQEITAYQQQTGEISRWTDALFGGMPTFQIKPTYSSTPLLSWVGKVYSLGFPQPVSWIFIMMLGFFIMLLAFKVKWYLAVLGAIGYGFSSYFFILIGAGHIWKLLTLAYIPPTIAGIVWCYRGHYLGG
;
A
#
# COMPACT_ATOMS: atom_id res chain seq x y z
N MET A 1 45.11 4.72 7.01
CA MET A 1 44.49 3.65 7.81
C MET A 1 43.23 4.16 8.52
N ASN A 2 42.23 4.66 7.78
CA ASN A 2 41.04 5.29 8.39
C ASN A 2 39.77 5.19 7.50
N ASN A 3 39.53 4.02 6.88
CA ASN A 3 38.35 3.82 6.02
C ASN A 3 37.69 2.43 6.17
N MET A 4 37.95 1.72 7.28
CA MET A 4 37.42 0.37 7.48
C MET A 4 36.27 0.25 8.50
N LEU A 5 35.81 1.34 9.12
CA LEU A 5 34.80 1.30 10.19
C LEU A 5 33.37 1.67 9.77
N ASN A 6 33.07 1.77 8.47
CA ASN A 6 31.73 2.12 7.99
C ASN A 6 31.07 1.04 7.12
N LYS A 7 31.33 -0.23 7.44
CA LYS A 7 30.60 -1.35 6.86
C LYS A 7 29.71 -1.96 7.93
N THR A 8 28.58 -1.31 8.20
CA THR A 8 27.42 -1.97 8.80
C THR A 8 26.80 -2.93 7.78
N LEU A 9 25.96 -3.86 8.25
CA LEU A 9 25.41 -5.03 7.52
C LEU A 9 24.80 -4.77 6.12
N PHE A 10 24.61 -3.51 5.71
CA PHE A 10 24.12 -3.09 4.37
C PHE A 10 25.10 -2.23 3.54
N GLY A 11 26.35 -2.04 3.96
CA GLY A 11 27.48 -1.57 3.14
C GLY A 11 27.43 -0.16 2.50
N THR A 12 26.29 0.53 2.47
CA THR A 12 26.08 1.78 1.70
C THR A 12 25.25 2.85 2.41
N VAL A 13 24.71 2.59 3.62
CA VAL A 13 23.85 3.57 4.32
C VAL A 13 24.71 4.51 5.15
N THR A 14 24.94 5.71 4.63
CA THR A 14 25.53 6.81 5.39
C THR A 14 24.49 7.48 6.29
N LEU A 15 24.92 8.14 7.37
CA LEU A 15 24.02 8.93 8.23
C LEU A 15 23.26 10.01 7.42
N ARG A 16 23.93 10.62 6.42
CA ARG A 16 23.31 11.59 5.52
C ARG A 16 22.20 10.97 4.66
N SER A 17 22.41 9.78 4.10
CA SER A 17 21.37 9.10 3.32
C SER A 17 20.19 8.67 4.19
N LEU A 18 20.44 8.24 5.42
CA LEU A 18 19.37 7.90 6.36
C LEU A 18 18.54 9.16 6.70
N LEU A 19 19.19 10.28 7.00
CA LEU A 19 18.51 11.56 7.21
C LEU A 19 17.67 11.99 6.00
N GLN A 20 18.19 11.83 4.78
CA GLN A 20 17.43 12.14 3.55
C GLN A 20 16.18 11.27 3.42
N CYS A 21 16.27 9.97 3.70
CA CYS A 21 15.12 9.08 3.69
C CYS A 21 14.09 9.46 4.75
N VAL A 22 14.53 9.77 5.98
CA VAL A 22 13.64 10.19 7.07
C VAL A 22 12.91 11.49 6.70
N VAL A 23 13.63 12.48 6.16
CA VAL A 23 13.03 13.75 5.71
C VAL A 23 12.01 13.50 4.60
N ALA A 24 12.31 12.63 3.64
CA ALA A 24 11.36 12.27 2.57
C ALA A 24 10.09 11.61 3.14
N VAL A 25 10.24 10.61 4.02
CA VAL A 25 9.11 9.91 4.66
C VAL A 25 8.23 10.88 5.46
N LEU A 26 8.83 11.77 6.26
CA LEU A 26 8.10 12.79 7.01
C LEU A 26 7.38 13.77 6.08
N THR A 27 8.00 14.14 4.96
CA THR A 27 7.38 15.01 3.95
C THR A 27 6.16 14.34 3.34
N PHE A 28 6.25 13.06 2.97
CA PHE A 28 5.12 12.30 2.42
C PHE A 28 3.99 12.15 3.43
N ALA A 29 4.32 11.85 4.69
CA ALA A 29 3.33 11.77 5.76
C ALA A 29 2.61 13.12 5.99
N ALA A 30 3.37 14.22 6.05
CA ALA A 30 2.83 15.55 6.24
C ALA A 30 1.91 15.97 5.08
N ILE A 31 2.32 15.73 3.83
CA ILE A 31 1.52 16.07 2.64
C ILE A 31 0.24 15.23 2.59
N SER A 32 0.33 13.91 2.77
CA SER A 32 -0.85 13.03 2.75
C SER A 32 -1.86 13.44 3.82
N TRP A 33 -1.37 13.72 5.03
CA TRP A 33 -2.24 14.11 6.14
C TRP A 33 -2.84 15.51 5.91
N ALA A 34 -2.05 16.49 5.48
CA ALA A 34 -2.55 17.84 5.20
C ALA A 34 -3.66 17.88 4.14
N TYR A 35 -3.61 16.98 3.15
CA TYR A 35 -4.63 16.91 2.11
C TYR A 35 -5.98 16.38 2.62
N PHE A 36 -5.97 15.35 3.48
CA PHE A 36 -7.20 14.75 4.02
C PHE A 36 -7.58 15.28 5.41
N TYR A 37 -6.79 16.16 5.99
CA TYR A 37 -7.04 16.78 7.29
C TYR A 37 -8.48 17.26 7.51
N PRO A 38 -9.11 18.05 6.60
CA PRO A 38 -10.48 18.49 6.82
C PRO A 38 -11.46 17.31 6.91
N ALA A 39 -11.37 16.36 5.97
CA ALA A 39 -12.24 15.18 5.94
C ALA A 39 -12.04 14.26 7.16
N ASP A 40 -10.79 14.08 7.61
CA ASP A 40 -10.46 13.24 8.76
C ASP A 40 -10.92 13.87 10.09
N VAL A 41 -10.91 15.20 10.21
CA VAL A 41 -11.35 15.92 11.42
C VAL A 41 -12.87 16.01 11.50
N ASP A 42 -13.53 16.22 10.36
CA ASP A 42 -14.99 16.30 10.28
C ASP A 42 -15.66 14.90 10.39
N GLY A 43 -14.86 13.84 10.29
CA GLY A 43 -15.33 12.45 10.40
C GLY A 43 -16.09 11.99 9.16
N ASP A 44 -15.85 12.64 8.02
CA ASP A 44 -16.54 12.34 6.77
C ASP A 44 -16.12 10.97 6.25
N VAL A 45 -17.11 10.10 6.06
CA VAL A 45 -16.89 8.76 5.52
C VAL A 45 -17.16 8.77 4.03
N LEU A 46 -16.17 8.33 3.26
CA LEU A 46 -16.29 8.21 1.80
C LEU A 46 -17.29 7.10 1.45
N GLN A 47 -18.41 7.44 0.82
CA GLN A 47 -19.35 6.44 0.30
C GLN A 47 -18.83 5.82 -0.98
N GLN A 48 -18.21 4.65 -0.83
CA GLN A 48 -17.60 3.88 -1.90
C GLN A 48 -18.56 2.81 -2.40
N SER A 49 -19.17 3.05 -3.56
CA SER A 49 -20.17 2.14 -4.14
C SER A 49 -19.61 0.73 -4.40
N ASP A 50 -18.34 0.59 -4.76
CA ASP A 50 -17.70 -0.72 -4.99
C ASP A 50 -17.51 -1.50 -3.67
N VAL A 51 -17.12 -0.81 -2.59
CA VAL A 51 -16.96 -1.42 -1.26
C VAL A 51 -18.31 -1.85 -0.69
N MET A 52 -19.34 -1.01 -0.86
CA MET A 52 -20.71 -1.34 -0.44
C MET A 52 -21.25 -2.56 -1.20
N GLN A 53 -21.09 -2.58 -2.53
CA GLN A 53 -21.50 -3.72 -3.36
C GLN A 53 -20.73 -5.00 -3.00
N GLY A 54 -19.42 -4.92 -2.81
CA GLY A 54 -18.60 -6.06 -2.38
C GLY A 54 -19.05 -6.64 -1.04
N THR A 55 -19.40 -5.78 -0.08
CA THR A 55 -19.92 -6.20 1.23
C THR A 55 -21.29 -6.88 1.09
N ALA A 56 -22.20 -6.29 0.29
CA ALA A 56 -23.51 -6.87 0.02
C ALA A 56 -23.41 -8.26 -0.63
N ASN A 57 -22.54 -8.40 -1.62
CA ASN A 57 -22.29 -9.67 -2.33
C ASN A 57 -21.77 -10.77 -1.40
N GLY A 58 -21.01 -10.41 -0.35
CA GLY A 58 -20.45 -11.35 0.62
C GLY A 58 -21.36 -11.68 1.81
N GLN A 59 -22.56 -11.09 1.88
CA GLN A 59 -23.41 -11.17 3.07
C GLN A 59 -23.92 -12.59 3.35
N GLU A 60 -24.40 -13.31 2.33
CA GLU A 60 -24.87 -14.69 2.47
C GLU A 60 -23.77 -15.60 3.02
N ILE A 61 -22.56 -15.49 2.48
CA ILE A 61 -21.39 -16.28 2.91
C ILE A 61 -21.07 -16.01 4.37
N THR A 62 -21.16 -14.73 4.78
CA THR A 62 -20.90 -14.32 6.17
C THR A 62 -21.96 -14.86 7.12
N ALA A 63 -23.24 -14.77 6.75
CA ALA A 63 -24.35 -15.29 7.53
C ALA A 63 -24.27 -16.82 7.67
N TYR A 64 -23.96 -17.54 6.58
CA TYR A 64 -23.75 -18.99 6.61
C TYR A 64 -22.61 -19.37 7.55
N GLN A 65 -21.45 -18.72 7.44
CA GLN A 65 -20.30 -18.97 8.30
C GLN A 65 -20.61 -18.71 9.79
N GLN A 66 -21.42 -17.69 10.10
CA GLN A 66 -21.85 -17.40 11.48
C GLN A 66 -22.77 -18.48 12.05
N GLN A 67 -23.58 -19.13 11.21
CA GLN A 67 -24.55 -20.15 11.63
C GLN A 67 -23.93 -21.55 11.75
N THR A 68 -23.09 -21.93 10.78
CA THR A 68 -22.56 -23.30 10.67
C THR A 68 -21.12 -23.43 11.17
N GLY A 69 -20.38 -22.32 11.23
CA GLY A 69 -18.94 -22.32 11.47
C GLY A 69 -18.11 -22.69 10.23
N GLU A 70 -18.73 -23.06 9.11
CA GLU A 70 -18.04 -23.46 7.89
C GLU A 70 -18.06 -22.37 6.82
N ILE A 71 -17.01 -22.31 5.98
CA ILE A 71 -16.90 -21.34 4.88
C ILE A 71 -17.51 -21.93 3.62
N SER A 72 -18.61 -21.35 3.15
CA SER A 72 -19.23 -21.78 1.89
C SER A 72 -18.34 -21.46 0.67
N ARG A 73 -18.27 -22.42 -0.27
CA ARG A 73 -17.61 -22.27 -1.57
C ARG A 73 -18.55 -21.85 -2.70
N TRP A 74 -19.85 -21.76 -2.40
CA TRP A 74 -20.92 -21.38 -3.34
C TRP A 74 -21.92 -20.42 -2.69
N THR A 75 -22.51 -19.51 -3.46
CA THR A 75 -23.57 -18.57 -3.02
C THR A 75 -24.71 -18.64 -4.01
N ASP A 76 -25.94 -18.73 -3.52
CA ASP A 76 -27.14 -18.78 -4.37
C ASP A 76 -27.75 -17.39 -4.56
N ALA A 77 -27.37 -16.41 -3.74
CA ALA A 77 -27.87 -15.04 -3.79
C ALA A 77 -27.39 -14.22 -5.00
N LEU A 78 -26.39 -14.70 -5.74
CA LEU A 78 -25.78 -13.98 -6.87
C LEU A 78 -25.97 -14.74 -8.18
N PHE A 79 -26.65 -14.11 -9.15
CA PHE A 79 -26.82 -14.60 -10.52
C PHE A 79 -27.38 -16.04 -10.64
N GLY A 80 -28.16 -16.49 -9.65
CA GLY A 80 -28.70 -17.86 -9.60
C GLY A 80 -27.68 -18.93 -9.17
N GLY A 81 -26.53 -18.51 -8.65
CA GLY A 81 -25.47 -19.40 -8.19
C GLY A 81 -24.09 -18.94 -8.69
N MET A 82 -23.15 -18.70 -7.78
CA MET A 82 -21.74 -18.51 -8.18
C MET A 82 -20.73 -19.03 -7.16
N PRO A 83 -19.51 -19.39 -7.59
CA PRO A 83 -18.42 -19.71 -6.68
C PRO A 83 -17.96 -18.51 -5.84
N THR A 84 -17.64 -18.74 -4.56
CA THR A 84 -17.27 -17.66 -3.62
C THR A 84 -15.84 -17.15 -3.75
N PHE A 85 -14.98 -17.86 -4.49
CA PHE A 85 -13.55 -17.50 -4.61
C PHE A 85 -13.29 -16.15 -5.28
N GLN A 86 -14.22 -15.63 -6.09
CA GLN A 86 -14.09 -14.32 -6.75
C GLN A 86 -14.58 -13.16 -5.88
N ILE A 87 -15.52 -13.42 -4.97
CA ILE A 87 -16.25 -12.39 -4.21
C ILE A 87 -15.79 -12.27 -2.76
N LYS A 88 -15.39 -13.39 -2.13
CA LYS A 88 -14.88 -13.42 -0.76
C LYS A 88 -13.75 -14.45 -0.62
N PRO A 89 -12.64 -14.29 -1.35
CA PRO A 89 -11.51 -15.18 -1.20
C PRO A 89 -10.97 -15.14 0.24
N THR A 90 -10.73 -16.31 0.81
CA THR A 90 -10.08 -16.44 2.12
C THR A 90 -8.85 -17.32 1.97
N TYR A 91 -7.68 -16.77 2.31
CA TYR A 91 -6.40 -17.48 2.27
C TYR A 91 -5.75 -17.47 3.65
N SER A 92 -4.99 -18.51 3.98
CA SER A 92 -4.19 -18.58 5.22
C SER A 92 -3.13 -17.48 5.30
N SER A 93 -2.73 -16.91 4.16
CA SER A 93 -1.79 -15.79 4.05
C SER A 93 -2.41 -14.42 4.36
N THR A 94 -3.73 -14.30 4.40
CA THR A 94 -4.45 -13.02 4.61
C THR A 94 -4.02 -12.28 5.88
N PRO A 95 -3.86 -12.95 7.06
CA PRO A 95 -3.43 -12.26 8.28
C PRO A 95 -2.03 -11.66 8.17
N LEU A 96 -1.10 -12.40 7.54
CA LEU A 96 0.27 -11.92 7.32
C LEU A 96 0.28 -10.71 6.40
N LEU A 97 -0.43 -10.77 5.27
CA LEU A 97 -0.53 -9.64 4.33
C LEU A 97 -1.18 -8.42 5.00
N SER A 98 -2.19 -8.62 5.83
CA SER A 98 -2.83 -7.53 6.59
C SER A 98 -1.85 -6.88 7.57
N TRP A 99 -1.04 -7.68 8.26
CA TRP A 99 0.00 -7.18 9.16
C TRP A 99 1.07 -6.38 8.42
N VAL A 100 1.58 -6.92 7.29
CA VAL A 100 2.55 -6.21 6.44
C VAL A 100 1.97 -4.89 5.94
N GLY A 101 0.71 -4.89 5.49
CA GLY A 101 0.01 -3.68 5.07
C GLY A 101 -0.10 -2.62 6.18
N LYS A 102 -0.39 -3.04 7.42
CA LYS A 102 -0.44 -2.13 8.59
C LYS A 102 0.92 -1.53 8.93
N VAL A 103 1.99 -2.33 8.85
CA VAL A 103 3.35 -1.82 9.07
C VAL A 103 3.73 -0.85 7.96
N TYR A 104 3.40 -1.18 6.71
CA TYR A 104 3.72 -0.35 5.56
C TYR A 104 2.95 0.98 5.55
N SER A 105 1.72 1.00 6.07
CA SER A 105 0.93 2.22 6.23
C SER A 105 1.32 3.08 7.43
N LEU A 106 2.29 2.64 8.25
CA LEU A 106 2.67 3.29 9.52
C LEU A 106 1.49 3.52 10.48
N GLY A 107 0.38 2.78 10.31
CA GLY A 107 -0.83 2.95 11.12
C GLY A 107 -1.67 4.20 10.80
N PHE A 108 -1.39 4.91 9.70
CA PHE A 108 -2.24 6.03 9.28
C PHE A 108 -3.67 5.59 8.94
N PRO A 109 -4.69 6.44 9.20
CA PRO A 109 -6.05 6.18 8.76
C PRO A 109 -6.14 6.12 7.22
N GLN A 110 -7.19 5.49 6.71
CA GLN A 110 -7.53 5.57 5.29
C GLN A 110 -8.40 6.81 5.08
N PRO A 111 -8.20 7.60 4.02
CA PRO A 111 -7.39 7.33 2.82
C PRO A 111 -5.92 7.84 2.87
N VAL A 112 -5.50 8.51 3.95
CA VAL A 112 -4.14 9.06 4.12
C VAL A 112 -3.05 8.03 3.86
N SER A 113 -3.22 6.83 4.43
CA SER A 113 -2.29 5.72 4.30
C SER A 113 -2.05 5.29 2.85
N TRP A 114 -3.07 5.35 1.99
CA TRP A 114 -2.94 4.93 0.59
C TRP A 114 -2.03 5.86 -0.19
N ILE A 115 -2.27 7.17 -0.12
CA ILE A 115 -1.43 8.15 -0.83
C ILE A 115 0.00 8.15 -0.27
N PHE A 116 0.15 8.00 1.06
CA PHE A 116 1.47 7.85 1.68
C PHE A 116 2.25 6.67 1.11
N ILE A 117 1.63 5.48 1.09
CA ILE A 117 2.25 4.27 0.55
C ILE A 117 2.61 4.44 -0.94
N MET A 118 1.74 5.04 -1.74
CA MET A 118 1.99 5.28 -3.16
C MET A 118 3.25 6.14 -3.38
N MET A 119 3.39 7.23 -2.62
CA MET A 119 4.58 8.08 -2.67
C MET A 119 5.82 7.33 -2.19
N LEU A 120 5.71 6.61 -1.07
CA LEU A 120 6.83 5.84 -0.49
C LEU A 120 7.33 4.76 -1.46
N GLY A 121 6.43 3.97 -2.04
CA GLY A 121 6.76 2.93 -2.99
C GLY A 121 7.47 3.47 -4.23
N PHE A 122 6.95 4.57 -4.80
CA PHE A 122 7.57 5.21 -5.95
C PHE A 122 8.93 5.83 -5.62
N PHE A 123 9.06 6.44 -4.44
CA PHE A 123 10.34 6.97 -3.95
C PHE A 123 11.40 5.88 -3.86
N ILE A 124 11.08 4.72 -3.27
CA ILE A 124 11.99 3.56 -3.19
C ILE A 124 12.43 3.11 -4.59
N MET A 125 11.50 3.06 -5.55
CA MET A 125 11.83 2.73 -6.95
C MET A 125 12.81 3.72 -7.58
N LEU A 126 12.59 5.03 -7.41
CA LEU A 126 13.49 6.05 -7.95
C LEU A 126 14.89 5.98 -7.31
N LEU A 127 14.97 5.66 -6.01
CA LEU A 127 16.25 5.41 -5.35
C LEU A 127 16.95 4.16 -5.93
N ALA A 128 16.21 3.08 -6.20
CA ALA A 128 16.77 1.91 -6.87
C ALA A 128 17.33 2.26 -8.26
N PHE A 129 16.72 3.20 -8.97
CA PHE A 129 17.24 3.72 -10.25
C PHE A 129 18.39 4.74 -10.12
N LYS A 130 18.89 5.03 -8.90
CA LYS A 130 19.94 6.04 -8.63
C LYS A 130 19.54 7.47 -9.01
N VAL A 131 18.24 7.78 -9.02
CA VAL A 131 17.77 9.15 -9.16
C VAL A 131 18.20 9.94 -7.91
N LYS A 132 18.60 11.20 -8.10
CA LYS A 132 19.00 12.07 -6.98
C LYS A 132 17.83 12.24 -6.01
N TRP A 133 18.09 12.14 -4.70
CA TRP A 133 17.04 12.06 -3.67
C TRP A 133 15.98 13.18 -3.77
N TYR A 134 16.39 14.41 -4.06
CA TYR A 134 15.46 15.55 -4.18
C TYR A 134 14.54 15.44 -5.41
N LEU A 135 15.04 14.90 -6.53
CA LEU A 135 14.20 14.60 -7.70
C LEU A 135 13.30 13.39 -7.42
N ALA A 136 13.79 12.43 -6.64
CA ALA A 136 13.00 11.28 -6.23
C ALA A 136 11.80 11.69 -5.36
N VAL A 137 11.97 12.67 -4.46
CA VAL A 137 10.87 13.26 -3.69
C VAL A 137 9.84 13.91 -4.59
N LEU A 138 10.28 14.74 -5.55
CA LEU A 138 9.35 15.39 -6.50
C LEU A 138 8.59 14.36 -7.36
N GLY A 139 9.29 13.34 -7.87
CA GLY A 139 8.66 12.27 -8.64
C GLY A 139 7.67 11.46 -7.82
N ALA A 140 7.98 11.17 -6.55
CA ALA A 140 7.07 10.50 -5.63
C ALA A 140 5.80 11.30 -5.37
N ILE A 141 5.92 12.61 -5.11
CA ILE A 141 4.75 13.49 -4.95
C ILE A 141 3.92 13.52 -6.23
N GLY A 142 4.55 13.68 -7.39
CA GLY A 142 3.86 13.67 -8.69
C GLY A 142 3.12 12.35 -8.97
N TYR A 143 3.70 11.22 -8.56
CA TYR A 143 3.02 9.93 -8.63
C TYR A 143 1.85 9.89 -7.66
N GLY A 144 2.07 10.12 -6.36
CA GLY A 144 1.03 10.05 -5.33
C GLY A 144 -0.18 10.94 -5.62
N PHE A 145 0.04 12.13 -6.20
CA PHE A 145 -1.02 13.07 -6.55
C PHE A 145 -1.57 12.92 -7.98
N SER A 146 -1.30 11.79 -8.65
CA SER A 146 -1.95 11.49 -9.93
C SER A 146 -3.46 11.41 -9.77
N SER A 147 -4.20 12.12 -10.62
CA SER A 147 -5.66 12.23 -10.58
C SER A 147 -6.36 10.87 -10.60
N TYR A 148 -5.76 9.89 -11.27
CA TYR A 148 -6.29 8.52 -11.36
C TYR A 148 -6.46 7.85 -9.99
N PHE A 149 -5.56 8.10 -9.05
CA PHE A 149 -5.60 7.45 -7.74
C PHE A 149 -6.76 7.97 -6.89
N PHE A 150 -7.05 9.28 -6.97
CA PHE A 150 -8.22 9.86 -6.30
C PHE A 150 -9.54 9.36 -6.89
N ILE A 151 -9.61 9.14 -8.21
CA ILE A 151 -10.79 8.54 -8.84
C ILE A 151 -11.03 7.10 -8.31
N LEU A 152 -9.96 6.30 -8.19
CA LEU A 152 -10.08 4.94 -7.63
C LEU A 152 -10.50 4.96 -6.16
N ILE A 153 -9.96 5.88 -5.37
CA ILE A 153 -10.35 6.08 -3.96
C ILE A 153 -11.82 6.47 -3.88
N GLY A 154 -12.28 7.43 -4.69
CA GLY A 154 -13.69 7.83 -4.74
C GLY A 154 -14.63 6.67 -5.11
N ALA A 155 -14.26 5.87 -6.11
CA ALA A 155 -15.09 4.74 -6.55
C ALA A 155 -15.07 3.53 -5.60
N GLY A 156 -14.02 3.38 -4.78
CA GLY A 156 -13.85 2.21 -3.91
C GLY A 156 -13.07 1.05 -4.51
N HIS A 157 -12.34 1.28 -5.61
CA HIS A 157 -11.52 0.26 -6.27
C HIS A 157 -10.20 0.00 -5.52
N ILE A 158 -10.30 -0.35 -4.24
CA ILE A 158 -9.18 -0.38 -3.29
C ILE A 158 -8.16 -1.46 -3.66
N TRP A 159 -8.60 -2.62 -4.15
CA TRP A 159 -7.69 -3.68 -4.58
C TRP A 159 -6.80 -3.25 -5.74
N LYS A 160 -7.34 -2.47 -6.68
CA LYS A 160 -6.58 -1.91 -7.80
C LYS A 160 -5.60 -0.83 -7.32
N LEU A 161 -6.05 0.04 -6.42
CA LEU A 161 -5.22 1.06 -5.79
C LEU A 161 -4.04 0.44 -5.04
N LEU A 162 -4.29 -0.55 -4.19
CA LEU A 162 -3.25 -1.28 -3.44
C LEU A 162 -2.26 -1.96 -4.39
N THR A 163 -2.74 -2.59 -5.46
CA THR A 163 -1.86 -3.22 -6.45
C THR A 163 -0.89 -2.19 -7.05
N LEU A 164 -1.38 -1.00 -7.42
CA LEU A 164 -0.56 0.08 -7.95
C LEU A 164 0.45 0.60 -6.93
N ALA A 165 0.12 0.57 -5.63
CA ALA A 165 1.03 0.90 -4.54
C ALA A 165 2.22 -0.07 -4.41
N TYR A 166 1.98 -1.36 -4.60
CA TYR A 166 3.02 -2.39 -4.44
C TYR A 166 3.86 -2.63 -5.70
N ILE A 167 3.45 -2.17 -6.88
CA ILE A 167 4.23 -2.32 -8.12
C ILE A 167 5.59 -1.60 -8.06
N PRO A 168 5.67 -0.28 -7.76
CA PRO A 168 6.94 0.44 -7.72
C PRO A 168 8.00 -0.17 -6.76
N PRO A 169 7.68 -0.52 -5.49
CA PRO A 169 8.67 -1.13 -4.61
C PRO A 169 9.06 -2.54 -5.07
N THR A 170 8.16 -3.29 -5.72
CA THR A 170 8.51 -4.59 -6.34
C THR A 170 9.54 -4.41 -7.45
N ILE A 171 9.36 -3.42 -8.33
CA ILE A 171 10.33 -3.08 -9.37
C ILE A 171 11.67 -2.67 -8.74
N ALA A 172 11.63 -1.89 -7.66
CA ALA A 172 12.83 -1.51 -6.92
C ALA A 172 13.63 -2.72 -6.43
N GLY A 173 12.94 -3.72 -5.86
CA GLY A 173 13.55 -4.95 -5.37
C GLY A 173 14.19 -5.77 -6.48
N ILE A 174 13.50 -5.92 -7.62
CA ILE A 174 14.05 -6.56 -8.82
C ILE A 174 15.34 -5.86 -9.27
N VAL A 175 15.34 -4.53 -9.34
CA VAL A 175 16.51 -3.74 -9.73
C VAL A 175 17.68 -3.92 -8.76
N TRP A 176 17.42 -4.03 -7.45
CA TRP A 176 18.45 -4.30 -6.45
C TRP A 176 18.99 -5.72 -6.51
N CYS A 177 18.14 -6.71 -6.77
CA CYS A 177 18.56 -8.10 -7.02
C CYS A 177 19.55 -8.19 -8.19
N TYR A 178 19.25 -7.55 -9.32
CA TYR A 178 20.17 -7.49 -10.47
C TYR A 178 21.49 -6.77 -10.20
N ARG A 179 21.57 -6.00 -9.11
CA ARG A 179 22.77 -5.28 -8.68
C ARG A 179 23.54 -5.99 -7.56
N GLY A 180 23.15 -7.22 -7.21
CA GLY A 180 23.83 -8.02 -6.19
C GLY A 180 23.38 -7.73 -4.76
N HIS A 181 22.29 -6.98 -4.56
CA HIS A 181 21.74 -6.67 -3.23
C HIS A 181 20.56 -7.59 -2.88
N TYR A 182 20.83 -8.89 -2.72
CA TYR A 182 19.79 -9.92 -2.53
C TYR A 182 18.97 -9.85 -1.23
N LEU A 183 19.47 -9.15 -0.20
CA LEU A 183 18.75 -8.98 1.07
C LEU A 183 17.91 -7.71 1.11
N GLY A 184 18.27 -6.72 0.29
CA GLY A 184 17.57 -5.43 0.24
C GLY A 184 16.55 -5.34 -0.89
N GLY A 185 16.75 -6.12 -1.97
CA GLY A 185 15.80 -6.28 -3.05
C GLY A 185 15.02 -7.58 -2.94
#